data_AF-A0A6L9QXK3-F1
#
_entry.id   AF-A0A6L9QXK3-F1
#
_cell.length_a   1.000
_cell.length_b   1.000
_cell.length_c   1.000
_cell.angle_alpha   90.00
_cell.angle_beta   90.00
_cell.angle_gamma   90.00
#
_symmetry.space_group_name_H-M   'P 1'
#
loop_
_entity.id
_entity.type
_entity.pdbx_description
1 polymer ?
#
loop_
_entity_poly.entity_id
_entity_poly.type
_entity_poly.pdbx_seq_one_letter_code
_entity_poly.pdbx_strand_id
1 'polypeptide(L)' 'MRILPSGDAALLVEAPDPRALYAALAASPPPGVADVVPAARTLTLLLAPSADPVAVAA' A
#
# COMPACT_ATOMS: atom_id res chain seq x y z
N MET A 1 -11.96 -4.80 -1.30
CA MET A 1 -10.66 -4.09 -1.30
C MET A 1 -10.16 -4.09 -2.73
N ARG A 2 -9.63 -2.98 -3.23
CA ARG A 2 -9.04 -2.89 -4.58
C ARG A 2 -7.63 -2.35 -4.45
N ILE A 3 -6.71 -2.91 -5.22
CA ILE A 3 -5.32 -2.45 -5.29
C ILE A 3 -5.08 -2.04 -6.74
N LEU A 4 -4.59 -0.81 -6.93
CA LEU A 4 -4.41 -0.19 -8.24
C LEU A 4 -2.97 0.31 -8.37
N PRO A 5 -2.36 0.25 -9.56
CA PRO A 5 -1.09 0.94 -9.80
C PRO A 5 -1.21 2.43 -9.53
N SER A 6 -0.18 3.02 -8.92
CA SER A 6 -0.08 4.46 -8.67
C SER A 6 1.30 4.96 -9.11
N GLY A 7 1.44 5.19 -10.41
CA GLY A 7 2.76 5.45 -11.02
C GLY A 7 3.66 4.22 -10.99
N ASP A 8 4.97 4.43 -11.08
CA ASP A 8 5.96 3.36 -11.30
C ASP A 8 6.44 2.68 -10.01
N ALA A 9 6.23 3.33 -8.85
CA ALA A 9 6.79 2.90 -7.57
C ALA A 9 5.78 2.97 -6.42
N ALA A 10 4.47 2.91 -6.71
CA ALA A 10 3.45 2.87 -5.67
C ALA A 10 2.19 2.09 -6.07
N LEU A 11 1.45 1.66 -5.05
CA LEU A 11 0.13 1.05 -5.16
C LEU A 11 -0.89 1.88 -4.38
N LEU A 12 -2.05 2.13 -4.97
CA LEU A 12 -3.19 2.74 -4.30
C LEU A 12 -4.13 1.63 -3.81
N VAL A 13 -4.48 1.66 -2.53
CA VAL A 13 -5.38 0.70 -1.90
C VAL A 13 -6.68 1.39 -1.52
N GLU A 14 -7.78 0.92 -2.10
CA GLU A 14 -9.14 1.28 -1.74
C GLU A 14 -9.71 0.22 -0.77
N ALA A 15 -10.06 0.65 0.44
CA ALA A 15 -10.61 -0.22 1.48
C ALA A 15 -11.84 0.42 2.14
N PRO A 16 -12.79 -0.40 2.65
CA PRO A 16 -13.95 0.12 3.41
C PRO A 16 -13.53 0.90 4.67
N ASP A 17 -12.46 0.45 5.32
CA ASP A 17 -11.86 1.08 6.51
C ASP A 17 -10.34 1.27 6.32
N PRO A 18 -9.90 2.39 5.73
CA PRO A 18 -8.48 2.66 5.49
C PRO A 18 -7.71 2.90 6.80
N ARG A 19 -8.36 3.32 7.89
CA ARG A 19 -7.67 3.57 9.18
C ARG A 19 -7.30 2.25 9.85
N ALA A 20 -8.20 1.28 9.87
CA ALA A 20 -7.90 -0.05 10.38
C ALA A 20 -6.80 -0.73 9.56
N LEU A 21 -6.86 -0.61 8.23
CA LEU A 21 -5.83 -1.15 7.34
C LEU A 21 -4.48 -0.49 7.55
N TYR A 22 -4.44 0.84 7.71
CA TYR A 22 -3.20 1.56 8.02
C TYR A 22 -2.55 1.07 9.31
N ALA A 23 -3.34 0.89 10.38
CA ALA A 23 -2.81 0.40 11.65
C ALA A 23 -2.18 -1.00 11.52
N ALA A 24 -2.80 -1.89 10.75
CA ALA A 24 -2.26 -3.23 10.49
C ALA A 24 -0.96 -3.18 9.68
N LEU A 25 -0.92 -2.39 8.60
CA LEU A 25 0.25 -2.27 7.73
C LEU A 25 1.41 -1.51 8.41
N ALA A 26 1.13 -0.52 9.25
CA ALA A 26 2.15 0.18 10.02
C ALA A 26 2.79 -0.73 11.08
N ALA A 27 2.03 -1.67 11.64
CA ALA A 27 2.55 -2.65 12.60
C ALA A 27 3.37 -3.76 11.92
N SER A 28 3.01 -4.14 10.69
CA SER A 28 3.69 -5.20 9.94
C SER A 28 3.63 -4.89 8.44
N PRO A 29 4.53 -4.04 7.92
CA PRO A 29 4.53 -3.68 6.51
C PRO A 29 4.87 -4.91 5.63
N PRO A 30 4.18 -5.09 4.49
CA PRO A 30 4.52 -6.14 3.54
C PRO A 30 5.96 -5.99 3.01
N PRO A 31 6.65 -7.09 2.70
CA PRO A 31 7.96 -7.03 2.04
C PRO A 31 7.89 -6.19 0.75
N GLY A 32 8.86 -5.30 0.56
CA GLY A 32 8.90 -4.42 -0.61
C GLY A 32 8.13 -3.11 -0.47
N VAL A 33 7.35 -2.92 0.62
CA VAL A 33 6.77 -1.61 0.96
C VAL A 33 7.78 -0.79 1.75
N ALA A 34 8.10 0.39 1.24
CA ALA A 34 8.99 1.36 1.87
C ALA A 34 8.24 2.28 2.84
N ASP A 35 6.99 2.65 2.53
CA ASP A 35 6.15 3.49 3.37
C ASP A 35 4.65 3.28 3.08
N VAL A 36 3.80 3.65 4.04
CA VAL A 36 2.34 3.60 3.94
C VAL A 36 1.79 4.98 4.22
N VAL A 37 1.27 5.64 3.18
CA VAL A 37 0.75 7.01 3.28
C VAL A 37 -0.77 6.99 3.37
N PRO A 38 -1.37 7.41 4.50
CA PRO A 38 -2.81 7.50 4.62
C PRO A 38 -3.38 8.72 3.89
N ALA A 39 -4.52 8.53 3.23
CA ALA A 39 -5.33 9.60 2.66
C ALA A 39 -6.76 9.56 3.25
N ALA A 40 -7.67 10.39 2.71
CA ALA A 40 -9.03 10.50 3.23
C ALA A 40 -9.83 9.19 3.14
N ARG A 41 -9.67 8.43 2.04
CA ARG A 41 -10.43 7.20 1.75
C ARG A 41 -9.59 6.05 1.20
N THR A 42 -8.28 6.25 1.10
CA THR A 42 -7.34 5.31 0.48
C THR A 42 -6.03 5.28 1.27
N LEU A 43 -5.19 4.30 0.97
CA LEU A 43 -3.78 4.27 1.36
C LEU A 43 -2.91 4.21 0.12
N THR A 44 -1.76 4.86 0.13
CA THR A 44 -0.72 4.67 -0.88
C THR A 44 0.43 3.87 -0.27
N LEU A 45 0.75 2.73 -0.86
CA LEU A 45 1.95 1.95 -0.52
C LEU A 45 3.07 2.44 -1.42
N LEU A 46 4.08 3.09 -0.86
CA LEU A 46 5.31 3.40 -1.58
C LEU A 46 6.16 2.13 -1.62
N LEU A 47 6.67 1.80 -2.79
CA LEU A 47 7.46 0.59 -3.01
C LEU A 47 8.95 0.91 -2.91
N ALA A 48 9.72 -0.04 -2.38
CA ALA A 48 11.17 0.03 -2.47
C ALA A 48 11.61 -0.05 -3.94
N PRO A 49 12.76 0.53 -4.33
CA PRO A 49 13.19 0.61 -5.74
C PRO A 49 13.29 -0.75 -6.47
N SER A 50 13.51 -1.84 -5.73
CA SER A 50 13.64 -3.20 -6.27
C SER A 50 12.41 -4.09 -6.01
N ALA A 51 11.32 -3.53 -5.50
CA ALA A 51 10.11 -4.28 -5.20
C ALA A 51 9.31 -4.55 -6.48
N ASP A 52 8.73 -5.75 -6.56
CA ASP A 52 7.77 -6.11 -7.62
C ASP A 52 6.36 -5.70 -7.18
N PRO A 53 5.71 -4.72 -7.86
CA PRO A 53 4.36 -4.29 -7.52
C PRO A 53 3.32 -5.42 -7.56
N VAL A 54 3.51 -6.41 -8.42
CA VAL A 54 2.60 -7.55 -8.54
C VAL A 54 2.72 -8.46 -7.32
N ALA A 55 3.95 -8.73 -6.87
CA ALA A 55 4.20 -9.54 -5.68
C ALA A 55 3.67 -8.86 -4.41
N VAL A 56 3.75 -7.53 -4.31
CA VAL A 56 3.22 -6.77 -3.17
C VAL A 56 1.68 -6.72 -3.17
N ALA A 57 1.05 -6.82 -4.33
CA ALA A 57 -0.40 -6.77 -4.48
C ALA A 57 -1.11 -8.14 -4.35
N ALA A 58 -0.36 -9.23 -4.15
CA ALA A 58 -0.87 -10.61 -4.05
C ALA A 58 -1.35 -10.96 -2.62
#